data_AF-A0A6A6BPA8-F1
#
_entry.id   AF-A0A6A6BPA8-F1
#
_cell.length_a   1.000
_cell.length_b   1.000
_cell.length_c   1.000
_cell.angle_alpha   90.00
_cell.angle_beta   90.00
_cell.angle_gamma   90.00
#
_symmetry.space_group_name_H-M   'P 1'
#
loop_
_entity.id
_entity.type
_entity.pdbx_description
1 polymer ?
#
loop_
_entity_poly.entity_id
_entity_poly.type
_entity_poly.pdbx_seq_one_letter_code
_entity_poly.pdbx_strand_id
1 'polypeptide(L)'
;MRFLSCAAVAASACFFALTLAHPVPAEARKRDDQADREATKYFHEPGGDDILGHYDIRYFKGVVSYDERIDTIQHMTRAYLDWFREEGLETWIAHGTLLGWWWSGTMLPWDWDVDTQVAGSTLAYMAKHHNRTIVKYDPHNGTRKRQYLLDVNPWQWERVKGDGMNIIDARWIDTHNGLYIDITGLSETEPDTNPGVLSCKNNHKYSTSDLFPMRRSTYEGVPALIPYAYDKMLIEEYQAKSLTETEYEGHKWDPALNKWVKMPEKEEEGKETA
;
A
#
# COMPACT_ATOMS: atom_id res chain seq x y z
N MET A 1 -47.68 14.71 81.26
CA MET A 1 -46.93 13.44 81.17
C MET A 1 -47.03 12.95 79.73
N ARG A 2 -45.96 13.08 78.94
CA ARG A 2 -45.85 12.52 77.58
C ARG A 2 -44.76 11.45 77.63
N PHE A 3 -45.15 10.21 77.32
CA PHE A 3 -44.24 9.07 77.21
C PHE A 3 -43.46 9.17 75.90
N LEU A 4 -42.12 9.06 75.99
CA LEU A 4 -41.24 8.76 74.86
C LEU A 4 -41.10 7.25 74.76
N SER A 5 -41.40 6.68 73.59
CA SER A 5 -40.99 5.32 73.22
C SER A 5 -39.71 5.40 72.40
N CYS A 6 -38.63 4.80 72.91
CA CYS A 6 -37.40 4.54 72.16
C CYS A 6 -37.60 3.34 71.24
N ALA A 7 -37.42 3.52 69.93
CA ALA A 7 -37.24 2.44 68.97
C ALA A 7 -35.74 2.26 68.71
N ALA A 8 -35.24 1.06 68.97
CA ALA A 8 -33.87 0.66 68.67
C ALA A 8 -33.72 0.37 67.17
N VAL A 9 -32.78 1.04 66.50
CA VAL A 9 -32.42 0.76 65.12
C VAL A 9 -31.28 -0.26 65.12
N ALA A 10 -31.53 -1.46 64.61
CA ALA A 10 -30.49 -2.44 64.32
C ALA A 10 -29.80 -2.08 63.00
N ALA A 11 -28.52 -1.71 63.06
CA ALA A 11 -27.70 -1.49 61.87
C ALA A 11 -27.27 -2.84 61.28
N SER A 12 -27.78 -3.17 60.09
CA SER A 12 -27.31 -4.32 59.31
C SER A 12 -26.08 -3.89 58.51
N ALA A 13 -24.91 -4.44 58.84
CA ALA A 13 -23.67 -4.18 58.11
C ALA A 13 -23.65 -5.02 56.82
N CYS A 14 -24.08 -4.43 55.70
CA CYS A 14 -23.78 -4.96 54.38
C CYS A 14 -22.29 -4.74 54.08
N PHE A 15 -21.50 -5.81 54.12
CA PHE A 15 -20.16 -5.82 53.54
C PHE A 15 -20.28 -5.72 52.01
N PHE A 16 -20.19 -4.51 51.47
CA PHE A 16 -19.80 -4.34 50.08
C PHE A 16 -18.31 -4.67 49.99
N ALA A 17 -17.98 -5.84 49.44
CA ALA A 17 -16.65 -6.11 48.96
C ALA A 17 -16.37 -5.11 47.83
N LEU A 18 -15.57 -4.07 48.10
CA LEU A 18 -14.98 -3.26 47.04
C LEU A 18 -14.08 -4.20 46.23
N THR A 19 -14.59 -4.68 45.10
CA THR A 19 -13.74 -5.19 44.02
C THR A 19 -12.98 -3.98 43.47
N LEU A 20 -11.81 -3.71 44.05
CA LEU A 20 -10.84 -2.81 43.45
C LEU A 20 -10.53 -3.38 42.06
N ALA A 21 -10.96 -2.70 41.01
CA ALA A 21 -10.54 -3.02 39.65
C ALA A 21 -9.02 -2.95 39.64
N HIS A 22 -8.37 -4.11 39.52
CA HIS A 22 -6.92 -4.16 39.46
C HIS A 22 -6.50 -3.50 38.14
N PRO A 23 -5.50 -2.60 38.14
CA PRO A 23 -5.04 -1.98 36.92
C PRO A 23 -4.54 -3.10 35.99
N VAL A 24 -5.15 -3.18 34.80
CA VAL A 24 -4.69 -4.09 33.75
C VAL A 24 -3.23 -3.74 33.45
N PRO A 25 -2.29 -4.71 33.50
CA PRO A 25 -0.90 -4.45 33.18
C PRO A 25 -0.77 -3.77 31.83
N ALA A 26 0.10 -2.77 31.71
CA ALA A 26 0.28 -2.00 30.47
C ALA A 26 0.60 -2.90 29.25
N GLU A 27 1.25 -4.04 29.48
CA GLU A 27 1.53 -5.07 28.48
C GLU A 27 0.31 -5.89 28.06
N ALA A 28 -0.66 -6.11 28.96
CA ALA A 28 -1.93 -6.73 28.60
C ALA A 28 -2.78 -5.73 27.79
N ARG A 29 -2.82 -4.47 28.23
CA ARG A 29 -3.52 -3.40 27.51
C ARG A 29 -2.97 -3.16 26.10
N LYS A 30 -1.64 -3.12 25.94
CA LYS A 30 -1.01 -3.02 24.60
C LYS A 30 -1.32 -4.21 23.70
N ARG A 31 -1.43 -5.42 24.26
CA ARG A 31 -1.78 -6.63 23.49
C ARG A 31 -3.24 -6.63 23.08
N ASP A 32 -4.15 -6.21 23.97
CA ASP A 32 -5.56 -6.03 23.63
C ASP A 32 -5.74 -4.93 22.57
N ASP A 33 -5.07 -3.79 22.72
CA ASP A 33 -5.07 -2.69 21.73
C ASP A 33 -4.49 -3.13 20.37
N GLN A 34 -3.51 -4.04 20.35
CA GLN A 34 -2.96 -4.59 19.11
C GLN A 34 -3.91 -5.60 18.47
N ALA A 35 -4.48 -6.51 19.25
CA ALA A 35 -5.43 -7.51 18.76
C ALA A 35 -6.70 -6.85 18.19
N ASP A 36 -7.19 -5.79 18.83
CA ASP A 36 -8.34 -5.02 18.35
C ASP A 36 -8.05 -4.30 17.04
N ARG A 37 -6.84 -3.76 16.86
CA ARG A 37 -6.39 -3.18 15.59
C ARG A 37 -6.25 -4.25 14.50
N GLU A 38 -5.63 -5.38 14.81
CA GLU A 38 -5.50 -6.49 13.84
C GLU A 38 -6.87 -7.03 13.38
N ALA A 39 -7.90 -6.96 14.22
CA ALA A 39 -9.26 -7.35 13.86
C ALA A 39 -9.91 -6.48 12.77
N THR A 40 -9.48 -5.22 12.59
CA THR A 40 -10.03 -4.31 11.58
C THR A 40 -9.26 -4.33 10.26
N LYS A 41 -8.07 -4.93 10.22
CA LYS A 41 -7.24 -5.02 9.02
C LYS A 41 -7.98 -5.78 7.93
N TYR A 42 -8.08 -5.20 6.73
CA TYR A 42 -8.75 -5.86 5.61
C TYR A 42 -7.81 -6.74 4.78
N PHE A 43 -6.65 -6.18 4.41
CA PHE A 43 -5.65 -6.88 3.63
C PHE A 43 -4.63 -7.58 4.52
N HIS A 44 -4.30 -8.82 4.18
CA HIS A 44 -3.39 -9.65 4.96
C HIS A 44 -2.31 -10.24 4.08
N GLU A 45 -1.09 -10.15 4.58
CA GLU A 45 0.13 -10.65 3.97
C GLU A 45 0.58 -11.93 4.70
N PRO A 46 1.25 -12.88 4.01
CA PRO A 46 1.78 -14.09 4.65
C PRO A 46 2.91 -13.81 5.66
N GLY A 47 3.51 -12.61 5.60
CA GLY A 47 4.54 -12.15 6.53
C GLY A 47 4.69 -10.63 6.45
N GLY A 48 5.52 -10.07 7.33
CA GLY A 48 5.74 -8.62 7.43
C GLY A 48 7.15 -8.17 7.09
N ASP A 49 7.95 -9.02 6.44
CA ASP A 49 9.26 -8.65 5.90
C ASP A 49 9.13 -8.05 4.49
N ASP A 50 10.24 -7.54 3.97
CA ASP A 50 10.38 -6.85 2.67
C ASP A 50 10.14 -7.73 1.44
N ILE A 51 9.77 -9.01 1.64
CA ILE A 51 9.45 -9.94 0.55
C ILE A 51 8.02 -10.44 0.73
N LEU A 52 7.71 -11.00 1.90
CA LEU A 52 6.42 -11.57 2.24
C LEU A 52 5.34 -10.49 2.38
N GLY A 53 5.72 -9.25 2.69
CA GLY A 53 4.83 -8.10 2.75
C GLY A 53 4.22 -7.70 1.40
N HIS A 54 4.68 -8.26 0.28
CA HIS A 54 4.21 -7.92 -1.08
C HIS A 54 3.28 -8.99 -1.68
N TYR A 55 2.78 -9.91 -0.87
CA TYR A 55 1.87 -10.97 -1.29
C TYR A 55 0.54 -10.91 -0.56
N ASP A 56 -0.56 -11.11 -1.28
CA ASP A 56 -1.86 -11.37 -0.68
C ASP A 56 -1.93 -12.83 -0.20
N ILE A 57 -2.19 -13.01 1.09
CA ILE A 57 -2.17 -14.33 1.74
C ILE A 57 -3.16 -15.33 1.12
N ARG A 58 -4.24 -14.85 0.47
CA ARG A 58 -5.27 -15.73 -0.12
C ARG A 58 -4.76 -16.46 -1.36
N TYR A 59 -3.76 -15.90 -2.05
CA TYR A 59 -3.20 -16.44 -3.28
C TYR A 59 -1.72 -16.80 -3.19
N PHE A 60 -1.09 -16.55 -2.03
CA PHE A 60 0.30 -16.89 -1.77
C PHE A 60 0.55 -18.41 -1.85
N LYS A 61 1.56 -18.80 -2.64
CA LYS A 61 1.98 -20.21 -2.84
C LYS A 61 3.47 -20.44 -2.57
N GLY A 62 4.16 -19.44 -2.06
CA GLY A 62 5.61 -19.41 -1.93
C GLY A 62 6.20 -18.19 -2.64
N VAL A 63 7.40 -17.80 -2.21
CA VAL A 63 8.15 -16.70 -2.81
C VAL A 63 8.58 -17.12 -4.22
N VAL A 64 8.22 -16.31 -5.23
CA VAL A 64 8.63 -16.55 -6.62
C VAL A 64 10.10 -16.22 -6.85
N SER A 65 10.68 -16.76 -7.93
CA SER A 65 12.06 -16.43 -8.32
C SER A 65 12.18 -14.96 -8.77
N TYR A 66 13.41 -14.45 -8.83
CA TYR A 66 13.69 -13.09 -9.32
C TYR A 66 13.10 -12.83 -10.72
N ASP A 67 13.31 -13.77 -11.66
CA ASP A 67 12.81 -13.64 -13.03
C ASP A 67 11.27 -13.76 -13.10
N GLU A 68 10.68 -14.68 -12.33
CA GLU A 68 9.22 -14.83 -12.28
C GLU A 68 8.54 -13.61 -11.66
N ARG A 69 9.17 -12.97 -10.66
CA ARG A 69 8.67 -11.73 -10.07
C ARG A 69 8.65 -10.61 -11.11
N ILE A 70 9.75 -10.40 -11.84
CA ILE A 70 9.85 -9.37 -12.89
C ILE A 70 8.80 -9.60 -13.98
N ASP A 71 8.69 -10.83 -14.47
CA ASP A 71 7.68 -11.22 -15.47
C ASP A 71 6.25 -11.01 -14.95
N THR A 72 5.99 -11.35 -13.68
CA THR A 72 4.68 -11.15 -13.06
C THR A 72 4.33 -9.68 -12.95
N ILE A 73 5.21 -8.86 -12.37
CA ILE A 73 4.95 -7.44 -12.16
C ILE A 73 4.78 -6.73 -13.50
N GLN A 74 5.64 -7.00 -14.50
CA GLN A 74 5.50 -6.40 -15.82
C GLN A 74 4.11 -6.67 -16.43
N HIS A 75 3.66 -7.93 -16.45
CA HIS A 75 2.36 -8.27 -17.02
C HIS A 75 1.19 -7.75 -16.18
N MET A 76 1.34 -7.74 -14.85
CA MET A 76 0.34 -7.22 -13.92
C MET A 76 0.13 -5.72 -14.11
N THR A 77 1.22 -4.95 -14.19
CA THR A 77 1.20 -3.50 -14.47
C THR A 77 0.57 -3.20 -15.81
N ARG A 78 0.94 -3.94 -16.88
CA ARG A 78 0.33 -3.76 -18.20
C ARG A 78 -1.19 -3.97 -18.16
N ALA A 79 -1.61 -5.10 -17.58
CA ALA A 79 -3.03 -5.45 -17.46
C ALA A 79 -3.81 -4.40 -16.66
N TYR A 80 -3.23 -3.90 -15.57
CA TYR A 80 -3.83 -2.85 -14.74
C TYR A 80 -4.04 -1.55 -15.51
N LEU A 81 -2.98 -1.01 -16.15
CA LEU A 81 -3.04 0.25 -16.88
C LEU A 81 -3.97 0.16 -18.10
N ASP A 82 -3.94 -0.96 -18.81
CA ASP A 82 -4.83 -1.21 -19.94
C ASP A 82 -6.29 -1.28 -19.51
N TRP A 83 -6.59 -2.03 -18.44
CA TRP A 83 -7.96 -2.18 -17.93
C TRP A 83 -8.54 -0.85 -17.43
N PHE A 84 -7.78 -0.06 -16.66
CA PHE A 84 -8.24 1.27 -16.22
C PHE A 84 -8.58 2.17 -17.39
N ARG A 85 -7.75 2.17 -18.43
CA ARG A 85 -7.99 2.93 -19.66
C ARG A 85 -9.24 2.45 -20.40
N GLU A 86 -9.44 1.14 -20.50
CA GLU A 86 -10.60 0.54 -21.19
C GLU A 86 -11.92 0.83 -20.46
N GLU A 87 -11.91 0.84 -19.12
CA GLU A 87 -13.07 1.21 -18.29
C GLU A 87 -13.27 2.75 -18.20
N GLY A 88 -12.37 3.54 -18.79
CA GLY A 88 -12.44 5.00 -18.73
C GLY A 88 -12.16 5.57 -17.33
N LEU A 89 -11.41 4.84 -16.50
CA LEU A 89 -11.01 5.23 -15.16
C LEU A 89 -9.61 5.87 -15.18
N GLU A 90 -9.46 6.98 -14.48
CA GLU A 90 -8.16 7.66 -14.36
C GLU A 90 -7.34 7.09 -13.18
N THR A 91 -6.11 6.66 -13.48
CA THR A 91 -5.09 6.25 -12.52
C THR A 91 -3.72 6.70 -13.00
N TRP A 92 -2.78 6.88 -12.09
CA TRP A 92 -1.39 7.22 -12.39
C TRP A 92 -0.42 6.43 -11.51
N ILE A 93 0.80 6.27 -12.01
CA ILE A 93 1.89 5.65 -11.25
C ILE A 93 2.48 6.64 -10.24
N ALA A 94 2.89 6.15 -9.08
CA ALA A 94 3.41 6.94 -7.97
C ALA A 94 4.63 6.27 -7.31
N HIS A 95 5.25 6.94 -6.34
CA HIS A 95 6.27 6.36 -5.46
C HIS A 95 7.40 5.64 -6.24
N GLY A 96 7.78 4.41 -5.85
CA GLY A 96 8.86 3.65 -6.48
C GLY A 96 8.58 3.32 -7.95
N THR A 97 7.31 3.13 -8.31
CA THR A 97 6.88 2.92 -9.69
C THR A 97 7.14 4.14 -10.57
N LEU A 98 6.89 5.35 -10.06
CA LEU A 98 7.22 6.60 -10.74
C LEU A 98 8.74 6.80 -10.84
N LEU A 99 9.51 6.36 -9.84
CA LEU A 99 10.98 6.40 -9.89
C LEU A 99 11.53 5.44 -10.97
N GLY A 100 10.99 4.23 -11.10
CA GLY A 100 11.32 3.32 -12.20
C GLY A 100 11.00 3.92 -13.56
N TRP A 101 9.85 4.59 -13.67
CA TRP A 101 9.49 5.35 -14.87
C TRP A 101 10.52 6.42 -15.22
N TRP A 102 10.98 7.21 -14.24
CA TRP A 102 11.99 8.26 -14.45
C TRP A 102 13.27 7.72 -15.08
N TRP A 103 13.75 6.56 -14.62
CA TRP A 103 14.99 5.97 -15.12
C TRP A 103 14.84 5.37 -16.52
N SER A 104 13.86 4.48 -16.72
CA SER A 104 13.81 3.62 -17.90
C SER A 104 12.42 3.45 -18.51
N GLY A 105 11.39 4.02 -17.90
CA GLY A 105 10.01 3.71 -18.26
C GLY A 105 9.60 2.28 -17.86
N THR A 106 10.36 1.61 -16.99
CA THR A 106 10.12 0.24 -16.51
C THR A 106 10.36 0.14 -15.01
N MET A 107 9.92 -0.95 -14.39
CA MET A 107 10.13 -1.24 -12.97
C MET A 107 11.62 -1.27 -12.60
N LEU A 108 11.95 -0.79 -11.39
CA LEU A 108 13.29 -0.96 -10.82
C LEU A 108 13.51 -2.45 -10.48
N PRO A 109 14.61 -3.10 -10.90
CA PRO A 109 14.73 -4.55 -10.77
C PRO A 109 14.83 -5.09 -9.34
N TRP A 110 14.99 -4.26 -8.31
CA TRP A 110 14.96 -4.66 -6.91
C TRP A 110 13.63 -4.35 -6.23
N ASP A 111 12.80 -3.52 -6.84
CA ASP A 111 11.54 -3.06 -6.27
C ASP A 111 10.47 -4.15 -6.38
N TRP A 112 9.85 -4.49 -5.25
CA TRP A 112 8.80 -5.51 -5.15
C TRP A 112 7.40 -4.90 -5.31
N ASP A 113 7.31 -3.58 -5.16
CA ASP A 113 6.06 -2.86 -5.15
C ASP A 113 5.69 -2.34 -6.53
N VAL A 114 4.38 -2.23 -6.72
CA VAL A 114 3.82 -1.35 -7.72
C VAL A 114 2.79 -0.48 -7.02
N ASP A 115 3.05 0.83 -7.05
CA ASP A 115 2.25 1.84 -6.41
C ASP A 115 1.53 2.68 -7.45
N THR A 116 0.21 2.72 -7.31
CA THR A 116 -0.65 3.52 -8.16
C THR A 116 -1.59 4.35 -7.31
N GLN A 117 -2.06 5.44 -7.90
CA GLN A 117 -2.99 6.33 -7.25
C GLN A 117 -4.18 6.62 -8.13
N VAL A 118 -5.29 6.96 -7.49
CA VAL A 118 -6.56 7.35 -8.11
C VAL A 118 -7.17 8.51 -7.35
N ALA A 119 -8.03 9.30 -7.99
CA ALA A 119 -8.86 10.26 -7.27
C ALA A 119 -9.83 9.53 -6.34
N GLY A 120 -10.17 10.12 -5.19
CA GLY A 120 -11.13 9.54 -4.24
C GLY A 120 -12.51 9.30 -4.85
N SER A 121 -12.91 10.12 -5.83
CA SER A 121 -14.13 9.89 -6.63
C SER A 121 -14.04 8.63 -7.50
N THR A 122 -12.91 8.40 -8.16
CA THR A 122 -12.63 7.16 -8.93
C THR A 122 -12.64 5.95 -8.00
N LEU A 123 -12.00 6.05 -6.83
CA LEU A 123 -12.01 5.00 -5.82
C LEU A 123 -13.42 4.65 -5.33
N ALA A 124 -14.24 5.66 -5.04
CA ALA A 124 -15.64 5.46 -4.65
C ALA A 124 -16.46 4.80 -5.78
N TYR A 125 -16.20 5.16 -7.04
CA TYR A 125 -16.80 4.52 -8.20
C TYR A 125 -16.38 3.05 -8.31
N MET A 126 -15.08 2.75 -8.20
CA MET A 126 -14.56 1.38 -8.20
C MET A 126 -15.20 0.53 -7.11
N ALA A 127 -15.31 1.07 -5.89
CA ALA A 127 -15.93 0.37 -4.75
C ALA A 127 -17.38 -0.05 -5.04
N LYS A 128 -18.13 0.80 -5.74
CA LYS A 128 -19.55 0.57 -6.03
C LYS A 128 -19.79 -0.32 -7.25
N HIS A 129 -18.93 -0.22 -8.27
CA HIS A 129 -19.20 -0.80 -9.58
C HIS A 129 -18.26 -1.95 -9.98
N HIS A 130 -17.06 -1.99 -9.42
CA HIS A 130 -16.01 -2.93 -9.85
C HIS A 130 -15.39 -3.75 -8.71
N ASN A 131 -15.81 -3.57 -7.45
CA ASN A 131 -15.26 -4.34 -6.34
C ASN A 131 -15.44 -5.86 -6.55
N ARG A 132 -14.37 -6.62 -6.35
CA ARG A 132 -14.24 -8.06 -6.58
C ARG A 132 -14.40 -8.50 -8.04
N THR A 133 -14.08 -7.63 -8.99
CA THR A 133 -14.04 -8.01 -10.40
C THR A 133 -12.82 -8.89 -10.68
N ILE A 134 -13.02 -10.01 -11.36
CA ILE A 134 -11.93 -10.82 -11.91
C ILE A 134 -11.68 -10.40 -13.35
N VAL A 135 -10.51 -9.83 -13.61
CA VAL A 135 -10.06 -9.40 -14.94
C VAL A 135 -9.18 -10.48 -15.54
N LYS A 136 -9.48 -10.88 -16.78
CA LYS A 136 -8.68 -11.84 -17.54
C LYS A 136 -7.76 -11.07 -18.48
N TYR A 137 -6.49 -11.43 -18.48
CA TYR A 137 -5.47 -10.80 -19.32
C TYR A 137 -4.80 -11.85 -20.20
N ASP A 138 -4.70 -11.54 -21.49
CA ASP A 138 -3.99 -12.34 -22.47
C ASP A 138 -2.84 -11.50 -23.04
N PRO A 139 -1.58 -11.86 -22.78
CA PRO A 139 -0.43 -11.09 -23.25
C PRO A 139 -0.19 -11.21 -24.76
N HIS A 140 -0.95 -12.04 -25.48
CA HIS A 140 -0.91 -12.19 -26.94
C HIS A 140 0.47 -12.51 -27.55
N ASN A 141 1.42 -12.94 -26.73
CA ASN A 141 2.79 -13.29 -27.09
C ASN A 141 3.10 -14.78 -26.85
N GLY A 142 2.07 -15.60 -26.62
CA GLY A 142 2.18 -17.04 -26.36
C GLY A 142 2.52 -17.41 -24.91
N THR A 143 2.66 -16.42 -24.01
CA THR A 143 2.83 -16.69 -22.57
C THR A 143 1.49 -17.00 -21.88
N ARG A 144 1.54 -17.35 -20.59
CA ARG A 144 0.36 -17.78 -19.82
C ARG A 144 -0.70 -16.67 -19.76
N LYS A 145 -1.97 -17.05 -19.91
CA LYS A 145 -3.10 -16.16 -19.56
C LYS A 145 -3.12 -15.93 -18.05
N ARG A 146 -3.49 -14.72 -17.64
CA ARG A 146 -3.46 -14.29 -16.24
C ARG A 146 -4.84 -13.84 -15.79
N GLN A 147 -5.06 -13.92 -14.48
CA GLN A 147 -6.29 -13.47 -13.85
C GLN A 147 -5.95 -12.60 -12.66
N TYR A 148 -6.57 -11.42 -12.62
CA TYR A 148 -6.35 -10.44 -11.58
C TYR A 148 -7.66 -10.16 -10.85
N LEU A 149 -7.59 -10.08 -9.52
CA LEU A 149 -8.70 -9.64 -8.69
C LEU A 149 -8.52 -8.16 -8.39
N LEU A 150 -9.48 -7.32 -8.80
CA LEU A 150 -9.62 -5.96 -8.27
C LEU A 150 -10.42 -6.05 -6.96
N ASP A 151 -9.75 -5.86 -5.83
CA ASP A 151 -10.33 -5.92 -4.49
C ASP A 151 -10.28 -4.53 -3.84
N VAL A 152 -11.44 -3.96 -3.55
CA VAL A 152 -11.54 -2.62 -2.94
C VAL A 152 -11.84 -2.78 -1.46
N ASN A 153 -10.98 -2.17 -0.64
CA ASN A 153 -11.10 -2.19 0.82
C ASN A 153 -12.42 -1.53 1.25
N PRO A 154 -13.27 -2.19 2.05
CA PRO A 154 -14.50 -1.60 2.60
C PRO A 154 -14.27 -0.30 3.37
N TRP A 155 -13.07 -0.07 3.92
CA TRP A 155 -12.68 1.15 4.62
C TRP A 155 -12.23 2.29 3.69
N GLN A 156 -12.40 2.16 2.36
CA GLN A 156 -12.05 3.22 1.41
C GLN A 156 -12.77 4.56 1.67
N TRP A 157 -13.96 4.53 2.29
CA TRP A 157 -14.73 5.73 2.59
C TRP A 157 -14.06 6.61 3.65
N GLU A 158 -13.29 6.01 4.56
CA GLU A 158 -12.48 6.76 5.51
C GLU A 158 -11.32 7.36 4.72
N ARG A 159 -11.19 8.69 4.66
CA ARG A 159 -10.10 9.34 3.88
C ARG A 159 -8.93 9.79 4.74
N VAL A 160 -8.99 9.55 6.05
CA VAL A 160 -7.94 9.85 7.03
C VAL A 160 -7.26 8.55 7.47
N LYS A 161 -6.15 8.66 8.21
CA LYS A 161 -5.33 7.51 8.63
C LYS A 161 -6.08 6.48 9.49
N GLY A 162 -7.10 6.90 10.25
CA GLY A 162 -7.85 6.03 11.16
C GLY A 162 -6.94 5.36 12.20
N ASP A 163 -7.15 4.06 12.41
CA ASP A 163 -6.32 3.20 13.27
C ASP A 163 -4.99 2.75 12.62
N GLY A 164 -4.76 3.13 11.35
CA GLY A 164 -3.58 2.78 10.57
C GLY A 164 -3.58 1.36 10.00
N MET A 165 -4.67 0.59 10.12
CA MET A 165 -4.74 -0.80 9.64
C MET A 165 -5.23 -0.89 8.18
N ASN A 166 -5.85 0.18 7.68
CA ASN A 166 -6.48 0.22 6.36
C ASN A 166 -5.95 1.38 5.51
N ILE A 167 -4.62 1.53 5.49
CA ILE A 167 -3.91 2.57 4.71
C ILE A 167 -4.11 2.38 3.20
N ILE A 168 -4.06 1.14 2.71
CA ILE A 168 -4.27 0.82 1.31
C ILE A 168 -5.77 0.68 1.02
N ASP A 169 -6.21 1.37 -0.04
CA ASP A 169 -7.62 1.52 -0.39
C ASP A 169 -8.13 0.41 -1.33
N ALA A 170 -7.29 -0.11 -2.22
CA ALA A 170 -7.61 -1.25 -3.06
C ALA A 170 -6.34 -1.97 -3.53
N ARG A 171 -6.50 -3.21 -3.98
CA ARG A 171 -5.43 -4.01 -4.59
C ARG A 171 -5.86 -4.58 -5.92
N TRP A 172 -4.90 -4.66 -6.83
CA TRP A 172 -4.99 -5.46 -8.04
C TRP A 172 -4.09 -6.69 -7.89
N ILE A 173 -4.68 -7.86 -7.67
CA ILE A 173 -3.97 -9.03 -7.16
C ILE A 173 -3.83 -10.10 -8.24
N ASP A 174 -2.61 -10.56 -8.52
CA ASP A 174 -2.39 -11.77 -9.33
C ASP A 174 -2.87 -13.00 -8.56
N THR A 175 -3.96 -13.60 -9.03
CA THR A 175 -4.57 -14.77 -8.40
C THR A 175 -3.72 -16.05 -8.55
N HIS A 176 -2.65 -16.00 -9.33
CA HIS A 176 -1.73 -17.12 -9.51
C HIS A 176 -0.76 -17.29 -8.34
N ASN A 177 -0.10 -16.20 -7.90
CA ASN A 177 0.96 -16.25 -6.87
C ASN A 177 0.76 -15.26 -5.72
N GLY A 178 -0.17 -14.31 -5.82
CA GLY A 178 -0.52 -13.36 -4.77
C GLY A 178 0.22 -12.03 -4.83
N LEU A 179 1.15 -11.80 -5.76
CA LEU A 179 1.71 -10.46 -5.97
C LEU A 179 0.59 -9.47 -6.35
N TYR A 180 0.73 -8.21 -5.97
CA TYR A 180 -0.31 -7.21 -6.21
C TYR A 180 0.25 -5.83 -6.54
N ILE A 181 -0.64 -4.96 -7.04
CA ILE A 181 -0.45 -3.52 -7.11
C ILE A 181 -1.28 -2.89 -6.00
N ASP A 182 -0.67 -2.00 -5.23
CA ASP A 182 -1.39 -1.17 -4.27
C ASP A 182 -1.99 0.05 -4.98
N ILE A 183 -3.27 0.30 -4.71
CA ILE A 183 -4.04 1.40 -5.27
C ILE A 183 -4.45 2.31 -4.12
N THR A 184 -3.92 3.53 -4.12
CA THR A 184 -4.16 4.52 -3.07
C THR A 184 -5.05 5.66 -3.57
N GLY A 185 -6.13 5.97 -2.86
CA GLY A 185 -6.98 7.11 -3.18
C GLY A 185 -6.41 8.42 -2.67
N LEU A 186 -6.58 9.49 -3.44
CA LEU A 186 -6.29 10.86 -3.01
C LEU A 186 -7.57 11.67 -2.83
N SER A 187 -7.69 12.39 -1.72
CA SER A 187 -8.86 13.24 -1.43
C SER A 187 -8.46 14.54 -0.75
N GLU A 188 -9.23 15.59 -0.94
CA GLU A 188 -9.11 16.81 -0.14
C GLU A 188 -9.82 16.58 1.19
N THR A 189 -9.06 16.45 2.27
CA THR A 189 -9.59 16.14 3.61
C THR A 189 -9.68 17.37 4.53
N GLU A 190 -8.94 18.43 4.19
CA GLU A 190 -8.77 19.62 5.03
C GLU A 190 -8.97 20.91 4.22
N PRO A 191 -10.08 21.09 3.48
CA PRO A 191 -10.25 22.24 2.57
C PRO A 191 -10.23 23.60 3.29
N ASP A 192 -10.64 23.66 4.56
CA ASP A 192 -10.68 24.91 5.33
C ASP A 192 -9.28 25.39 5.75
N THR A 193 -8.34 24.47 5.97
CA THR A 193 -6.98 24.80 6.44
C THR A 193 -5.91 24.64 5.36
N ASN A 194 -6.12 23.74 4.40
CA ASN A 194 -5.19 23.39 3.33
C ASN A 194 -5.94 23.24 1.99
N PRO A 195 -6.59 24.30 1.48
CA PRO A 195 -7.35 24.22 0.23
C PRO A 195 -6.44 23.87 -0.95
N GLY A 196 -6.93 23.01 -1.84
CA GLY A 196 -6.21 22.55 -3.03
C GLY A 196 -5.10 21.56 -2.75
N VAL A 197 -5.10 20.93 -1.57
CA VAL A 197 -4.17 19.85 -1.20
C VAL A 197 -4.93 18.53 -1.13
N LEU A 198 -4.48 17.56 -1.92
CA LEU A 198 -4.97 16.19 -1.87
C LEU A 198 -4.06 15.36 -0.97
N SER A 199 -4.64 14.49 -0.16
CA SER A 199 -3.92 13.62 0.75
C SER A 199 -4.35 12.16 0.63
N CYS A 200 -3.45 11.25 1.02
CA CYS A 200 -3.77 9.85 1.27
C CYS A 200 -3.72 9.52 2.77
N LYS A 201 -4.13 8.30 3.12
CA LYS A 201 -4.15 7.80 4.49
C LYS A 201 -2.77 7.66 5.13
N ASN A 202 -1.70 7.63 4.33
CA ASN A 202 -0.32 7.54 4.81
C ASN A 202 0.38 8.90 4.97
N ASN A 203 -0.38 10.00 5.03
CA ASN A 203 0.14 11.37 5.18
C ASN A 203 0.93 11.92 3.98
N HIS A 204 0.90 11.26 2.81
CA HIS A 204 1.33 11.93 1.59
C HIS A 204 0.35 13.05 1.24
N LYS A 205 0.89 14.23 0.92
CA LYS A 205 0.14 15.43 0.59
C LYS A 205 0.68 16.03 -0.70
N TYR A 206 -0.20 16.37 -1.61
CA TYR A 206 0.16 16.93 -2.91
C TYR A 206 -0.67 18.15 -3.20
N SER A 207 -0.04 19.23 -3.67
CA SER A 207 -0.81 20.31 -4.25
C SER A 207 -1.47 19.83 -5.54
N THR A 208 -2.70 20.26 -5.78
CA THR A 208 -3.41 19.99 -7.04
C THR A 208 -2.59 20.43 -8.27
N SER A 209 -1.78 21.48 -8.18
CA SER A 209 -0.90 21.92 -9.27
C SER A 209 0.32 21.01 -9.50
N ASP A 210 0.71 20.20 -8.51
CA ASP A 210 1.79 19.23 -8.67
C ASP A 210 1.29 17.97 -9.40
N LEU A 211 0.01 17.64 -9.26
CA LEU A 211 -0.63 16.49 -9.92
C LEU A 211 -1.17 16.85 -11.30
N PHE A 212 -1.91 17.95 -11.43
CA PHE A 212 -2.72 18.27 -12.61
C PHE A 212 -2.18 19.45 -13.43
N PRO A 213 -2.37 19.45 -14.77
CA PRO A 213 -2.87 18.33 -15.57
C PRO A 213 -1.83 17.20 -15.63
N MET A 214 -2.27 15.96 -15.44
CA MET A 214 -1.38 14.81 -15.54
C MET A 214 -0.78 14.71 -16.94
N ARG A 215 0.45 14.20 -17.02
CA ARG A 215 1.15 14.01 -18.29
C ARG A 215 0.92 12.60 -18.80
N ARG A 216 0.70 12.48 -20.12
CA ARG A 216 0.67 11.20 -20.80
C ARG A 216 2.10 10.72 -21.07
N SER A 217 2.36 9.46 -20.78
CA SER A 217 3.66 8.83 -20.94
C SER A 217 3.47 7.34 -21.26
N THR A 218 4.56 6.58 -21.16
CA THR A 218 4.57 5.12 -21.32
C THR A 218 5.29 4.49 -20.13
N TYR A 219 4.73 3.42 -19.59
CA TYR A 219 5.35 2.60 -18.54
C TYR A 219 5.15 1.12 -18.87
N GLU A 220 6.20 0.31 -18.75
CA GLU A 220 6.22 -1.10 -19.17
C GLU A 220 5.78 -1.32 -20.63
N GLY A 221 5.93 -0.29 -21.49
CA GLY A 221 5.53 -0.33 -22.89
C GLY A 221 4.04 -0.08 -23.16
N VAL A 222 3.23 0.24 -22.15
CA VAL A 222 1.82 0.64 -22.32
C VAL A 222 1.58 2.10 -21.90
N PRO A 223 0.52 2.76 -22.42
CA PRO A 223 0.18 4.12 -22.01
C PRO A 223 -0.03 4.25 -20.49
N ALA A 224 0.59 5.26 -19.89
CA ALA A 224 0.48 5.58 -18.47
C ALA A 224 0.28 7.08 -18.24
N LEU A 225 -0.26 7.44 -17.08
CA LEU A 225 -0.29 8.82 -16.59
C LEU A 225 0.74 8.99 -15.47
N ILE A 226 1.33 10.18 -15.42
CA ILE A 226 2.25 10.61 -14.36
C ILE A 226 1.85 12.00 -13.85
N PRO A 227 2.24 12.37 -12.61
CA PRO A 227 2.04 13.71 -12.08
C PRO A 227 2.67 14.83 -12.93
N TYR A 228 2.12 16.04 -12.87
CA TYR A 228 2.67 17.20 -13.59
C TYR A 228 4.08 17.60 -13.12
N ALA A 229 4.32 17.61 -11.81
CA ALA A 229 5.60 17.95 -11.18
C ALA A 229 6.28 16.70 -10.60
N TYR A 230 6.37 15.63 -11.41
CA TYR A 230 6.92 14.34 -10.99
C TYR A 230 8.33 14.44 -10.39
N ASP A 231 9.18 15.35 -10.89
CA ASP A 231 10.56 15.53 -10.46
C ASP A 231 10.64 16.11 -9.05
N LYS A 232 9.81 17.12 -8.77
CA LYS A 232 9.63 17.65 -7.42
C LYS A 232 9.18 16.56 -6.45
N MET A 233 8.15 15.79 -6.83
CA MET A 233 7.60 14.72 -5.98
C MET A 233 8.65 13.64 -5.68
N LEU A 234 9.40 13.19 -6.68
CA LEU A 234 10.46 12.21 -6.49
C LEU A 234 11.62 12.75 -5.64
N ILE A 235 11.99 14.03 -5.79
CA ILE A 235 13.04 14.66 -4.97
C ILE A 235 12.60 14.80 -3.51
N GLU A 236 11.33 15.16 -3.27
CA GLU A 236 10.78 15.28 -1.92
C GLU A 236 10.73 13.92 -1.21
N GLU A 237 10.43 12.86 -1.94
CA GLU A 237 10.29 11.50 -1.39
C GLU A 237 11.63 10.75 -1.27
N TYR A 238 12.44 10.74 -2.34
CA TYR A 238 13.63 9.91 -2.47
C TYR A 238 14.95 10.70 -2.55
N GLN A 239 14.89 12.03 -2.41
CA GLN A 239 16.03 12.95 -2.54
C GLN A 239 16.61 12.99 -3.96
N ALA A 240 17.35 14.06 -4.29
CA ALA A 240 17.93 14.25 -5.62
C ALA A 240 18.91 13.15 -6.06
N LYS A 241 19.51 12.41 -5.11
CA LYS A 241 20.42 11.30 -5.40
C LYS A 241 19.71 10.12 -6.09
N SER A 242 18.45 9.84 -5.74
CA SER A 242 17.67 8.76 -6.38
C SER A 242 17.52 8.93 -7.89
N LEU A 243 17.61 10.17 -8.39
CA LEU A 243 17.48 10.51 -9.81
C LEU A 243 18.81 10.49 -10.57
N THR A 244 19.93 10.30 -9.87
CA THR A 244 21.28 10.51 -10.43
C THR A 244 22.29 9.41 -10.08
N GLU A 245 22.09 8.69 -8.97
CA GLU A 245 22.98 7.61 -8.53
C GLU A 245 22.80 6.39 -9.42
N THR A 246 23.89 5.93 -10.04
CA THR A 246 23.87 4.87 -11.08
C THR A 246 24.22 3.49 -10.54
N GLU A 247 24.36 3.32 -9.22
CA GLU A 247 24.63 2.04 -8.56
C GLU A 247 23.75 1.95 -7.30
N TYR A 248 22.87 0.95 -7.23
CA TYR A 248 21.93 0.79 -6.13
C TYR A 248 21.44 -0.66 -6.05
N GLU A 249 21.24 -1.21 -4.85
CA GLU A 249 20.71 -2.57 -4.61
C GLU A 249 21.35 -3.67 -5.47
N GLY A 250 22.68 -3.64 -5.65
CA GLY A 250 23.41 -4.63 -6.45
C GLY A 250 23.20 -4.52 -7.96
N HIS A 251 22.69 -3.39 -8.45
CA HIS A 251 22.48 -3.10 -9.85
C HIS A 251 23.23 -1.84 -10.26
N LYS A 252 23.60 -1.78 -11.54
CA LYS A 252 24.24 -0.62 -12.16
C LYS A 252 23.43 -0.14 -13.35
N TRP A 253 23.23 1.17 -13.44
CA TRP A 253 22.60 1.81 -14.58
C TRP A 253 23.48 1.71 -15.82
N ASP A 254 22.93 1.15 -16.91
CA ASP A 254 23.55 1.15 -18.23
C ASP A 254 22.82 2.14 -19.14
N PRO A 255 23.43 3.32 -19.44
CA PRO A 255 22.81 4.33 -20.28
C PRO A 255 22.70 3.92 -21.75
N ALA A 256 23.52 2.99 -22.24
CA ALA A 256 23.45 2.52 -23.62
C ALA A 256 22.25 1.59 -23.83
N LEU A 257 21.90 0.84 -22.79
CA LEU A 257 20.76 -0.08 -22.80
C LEU A 257 19.49 0.54 -22.19
N ASN A 258 19.60 1.73 -21.61
CA ASN A 258 18.54 2.43 -20.89
C ASN A 258 17.87 1.55 -19.83
N LYS A 259 18.68 0.84 -19.03
CA LYS A 259 18.19 -0.12 -18.04
C LYS A 259 19.18 -0.35 -16.91
N TRP A 260 18.64 -0.82 -15.79
CA TRP A 260 19.42 -1.32 -14.66
C TRP A 260 19.86 -2.76 -14.90
N VAL A 261 21.14 -3.04 -14.70
CA VAL A 261 21.75 -4.37 -14.93
C VAL A 261 22.28 -4.91 -13.61
N LYS A 262 21.93 -6.16 -13.28
CA LYS A 262 22.43 -6.84 -12.08
C LYS A 262 23.95 -6.97 -12.14
N MET A 263 24.63 -6.56 -11.07
CA MET A 263 26.07 -6.70 -10.96
C MET A 263 26.44 -8.15 -10.60
N PRO A 264 27.60 -8.65 -11.03
CA PRO A 264 28.10 -9.94 -10.58
C PRO A 264 28.27 -9.93 -9.05
N GLU A 265 27.89 -11.03 -8.40
CA GLU A 265 28.10 -11.21 -6.97
C GLU A 265 29.61 -11.11 -6.68
N LYS A 266 30.00 -10.30 -5.70
CA LYS A 266 31.39 -10.29 -5.23
C LYS A 266 31.62 -11.64 -4.55
N GLU A 267 32.51 -12.45 -5.09
CA GLU A 267 33.05 -13.60 -4.35
C GLU A 267 33.64 -13.05 -3.05
N GLU A 268 33.13 -13.49 -1.89
CA GLU A 268 33.78 -13.22 -0.62
C GLU A 268 35.16 -13.87 -0.67
N GLU A 269 36.21 -13.06 -0.86
CA GLU A 269 37.58 -13.51 -0.67
C GLU A 269 37.68 -14.15 0.72
N GLY A 270 38.04 -15.43 0.72
CA GLY A 270 37.98 -16.30 1.87
C GLY A 270 38.56 -15.65 3.12
N LYS A 271 37.79 -15.69 4.20
CA LYS A 271 38.36 -15.63 5.55
C LYS A 271 39.33 -16.79 5.67
N GLU A 272 40.61 -16.52 5.42
CA GLU A 272 41.71 -17.37 5.87
C GLU A 272 41.55 -17.58 7.37
N THR A 273 41.18 -18.79 7.74
CA THR A 273 41.34 -19.31 9.09
C THR A 273 42.83 -19.30 9.42
N ALA A 274 43.23 -18.43 10.34
CA ALA A 274 44.46 -18.53 11.10
C ALA A 274 44.14 -18.92 12.54
#